data_AF-A0A529Y5X0-F1
#
_entry.id   AF-A0A529Y5X0-F1
#
_cell.length_a   1.000
_cell.length_b   1.000
_cell.length_c   1.000
_cell.angle_alpha   90.00
_cell.angle_beta   90.00
_cell.angle_gamma   90.00
#
_symmetry.space_group_name_H-M   'P 1'
#
loop_
_entity.id
_entity.type
_entity.pdbx_description
1 polymer ?
#
loop_
_entity_poly.entity_id
_entity_poly.type
_entity_poly.pdbx_seq_one_letter_code
_entity_poly.pdbx_strand_id
1 'polypeptide(L)'
;RYMQRTAQDKGFDVTVTDVTEKYVTIGIWGPNARTTLQKVVEDPNGLTPENFPFAAIKPIKIGGKDVTAFRISYVGEQGWELHMRYEDGLAVWDALRSTGVMPFGVETYANTRRMEKSLRLQNADLLTEYNLLEADLARPKVKENDFCGKAKHLEYRAREHQPAMLCTLVMTENTDSEGVARYPVGTMPVMDPATGETLVDELGRRSFTTSVAYGPTIGKNIALAYLPWAYCQEGRKLQVEYFGETYPVEVAGVGYKPLYDPENLKPRS
;
A
#
# COMPACT_ATOMS: atom_id res chain seq x y z
N ARG A 1 -3.45 6.31 21.76
CA ARG A 1 -4.03 7.42 22.57
C ARG A 1 -5.15 8.21 21.90
N TYR A 2 -5.16 8.46 20.58
CA TYR A 2 -6.22 9.25 19.92
C TYR A 2 -7.65 8.75 20.20
N MET A 3 -7.89 7.44 20.11
CA MET A 3 -9.21 6.85 20.36
C MET A 3 -9.70 7.05 21.80
N GLN A 4 -8.82 6.86 22.79
CA GLN A 4 -9.13 7.08 24.22
C GLN A 4 -9.49 8.53 24.51
N ARG A 5 -8.70 9.48 23.97
CA ARG A 5 -9.00 10.92 24.10
C ARG A 5 -10.34 11.27 23.45
N THR A 6 -10.57 10.80 22.22
CA THR A 6 -11.85 11.02 21.52
C THR A 6 -13.04 10.49 22.32
N ALA A 7 -12.93 9.31 22.93
CA ALA A 7 -13.98 8.74 23.76
C ALA A 7 -14.25 9.59 25.00
N GLN A 8 -13.20 10.04 25.69
CA GLN A 8 -13.30 10.92 26.85
C GLN A 8 -13.92 12.28 26.48
N ASP A 9 -13.38 12.95 25.47
CA ASP A 9 -13.81 14.30 25.04
C ASP A 9 -15.26 14.30 24.55
N LYS A 10 -15.72 13.20 23.93
CA LYS A 10 -17.09 13.05 23.43
C LYS A 10 -18.04 12.36 24.42
N GLY A 11 -17.56 11.94 25.60
CA GLY A 11 -18.36 11.23 26.60
C GLY A 11 -18.93 9.90 26.11
N PHE A 12 -18.21 9.17 25.27
CA PHE A 12 -18.64 7.87 24.77
C PHE A 12 -18.48 6.78 25.82
N ASP A 13 -19.52 5.97 26.02
CA ASP A 13 -19.50 4.77 26.88
C ASP A 13 -18.85 3.59 26.14
N VAL A 14 -17.51 3.61 26.06
CA VAL A 14 -16.71 2.58 25.39
C VAL A 14 -15.41 2.30 26.16
N THR A 15 -14.98 1.04 26.13
CA THR A 15 -13.68 0.62 26.67
C THR A 15 -12.72 0.35 25.52
N VAL A 16 -11.55 1.01 25.54
CA VAL A 16 -10.48 0.83 24.55
C VAL A 16 -9.28 0.17 25.22
N THR A 17 -9.04 -1.09 24.88
CA THR A 17 -7.92 -1.90 25.40
C THR A 17 -6.87 -2.08 24.32
N ASP A 18 -5.62 -1.75 24.64
CA ASP A 18 -4.48 -2.08 23.78
C ASP A 18 -4.15 -3.58 23.91
N VAL A 19 -4.12 -4.26 22.77
CA VAL A 19 -3.83 -5.70 22.68
C VAL A 19 -2.67 -5.98 21.72
N THR A 20 -1.91 -4.97 21.31
CA THR A 20 -0.82 -5.10 20.32
C THR A 20 0.19 -6.18 20.69
N GLU A 21 0.54 -6.32 21.97
CA GLU A 21 1.51 -7.34 22.44
C GLU A 21 0.87 -8.71 22.72
N LYS A 22 -0.46 -8.81 22.71
CA LYS A 22 -1.18 -10.08 22.97
C LYS A 22 -1.36 -10.93 21.72
N TYR A 23 -1.30 -10.30 20.55
CA TYR A 23 -1.52 -10.96 19.27
C TYR A 23 -0.35 -10.74 18.33
N VAL A 24 -0.14 -11.70 17.44
CA VAL A 24 0.83 -11.63 16.34
C VAL A 24 0.12 -11.96 15.03
N THR A 25 0.66 -11.46 13.93
CA THR A 25 0.13 -11.68 12.59
C THR A 25 1.19 -12.30 11.71
N ILE A 26 0.84 -13.40 11.03
CA ILE A 26 1.64 -13.97 9.93
C ILE A 26 0.83 -13.84 8.64
N GLY A 27 1.46 -13.32 7.60
CA GLY A 27 0.86 -13.26 6.29
C GLY A 27 1.24 -14.45 5.42
N ILE A 28 0.27 -14.98 4.66
CA ILE A 28 0.51 -15.94 3.58
C ILE A 28 -0.16 -15.44 2.31
N TRP A 29 0.64 -15.12 1.30
CA TRP A 29 0.16 -14.60 0.03
C TRP A 29 0.90 -15.23 -1.14
N GLY A 30 0.22 -15.25 -2.28
CA GLY A 30 0.74 -15.80 -3.52
C GLY A 30 -0.31 -16.63 -4.25
N PRO A 31 -0.07 -16.97 -5.52
CA PRO A 31 -1.03 -17.75 -6.32
C PRO A 31 -1.40 -19.09 -5.66
N ASN A 32 -0.45 -19.67 -4.92
CA ASN A 32 -0.61 -20.94 -4.21
C ASN A 32 -0.93 -20.78 -2.71
N ALA A 33 -1.24 -19.58 -2.22
CA ALA A 33 -1.48 -19.35 -0.79
C ALA A 33 -2.59 -20.26 -0.26
N ARG A 34 -3.73 -20.32 -0.96
CA ARG A 34 -4.85 -21.21 -0.59
C ARG A 34 -4.44 -22.67 -0.53
N THR A 35 -3.91 -23.21 -1.64
CA THR A 35 -3.57 -24.63 -1.75
C THR A 35 -2.47 -25.03 -0.78
N THR A 36 -1.60 -24.10 -0.42
CA THR A 36 -0.59 -24.30 0.62
C THR A 36 -1.19 -24.29 2.01
N LEU A 37 -2.03 -23.31 2.33
CA LEU A 37 -2.69 -23.19 3.62
C LEU A 37 -3.60 -24.40 3.89
N GLN A 38 -4.28 -24.93 2.85
CA GLN A 38 -5.09 -26.15 2.89
C GLN A 38 -4.32 -27.39 3.38
N LYS A 39 -2.99 -27.42 3.32
CA LYS A 39 -2.18 -28.55 3.80
C LYS A 39 -2.03 -28.58 5.32
N VAL A 40 -2.30 -27.46 6.00
CA VAL A 40 -1.97 -27.28 7.43
C VAL A 40 -3.15 -26.80 8.27
N VAL A 41 -4.25 -26.40 7.65
CA VAL A 41 -5.51 -26.15 8.37
C VAL A 41 -6.24 -27.44 8.69
N GLU A 42 -6.98 -27.46 9.80
CA GLU A 42 -7.80 -28.61 10.18
C GLU A 42 -9.02 -28.82 9.27
N ASP A 43 -9.57 -27.74 8.68
CA ASP A 43 -10.66 -27.80 7.69
C ASP A 43 -10.22 -27.15 6.36
N PRO A 44 -9.63 -27.93 5.42
CA PRO A 44 -9.22 -27.43 4.11
C PRO A 44 -10.38 -26.95 3.23
N ASN A 45 -11.57 -27.52 3.41
CA ASN A 45 -12.76 -27.16 2.62
C ASN A 45 -13.32 -25.81 3.08
N GLY A 46 -13.05 -25.39 4.32
CA GLY A 46 -13.37 -24.06 4.83
C GLY A 46 -12.69 -22.92 4.06
N LEU A 47 -11.65 -23.19 3.27
CA LEU A 47 -10.86 -22.19 2.53
C LEU A 47 -11.24 -22.04 1.05
N THR A 48 -12.26 -22.75 0.54
CA THR A 48 -12.69 -22.58 -0.86
C THR A 48 -13.19 -21.16 -1.11
N PRO A 49 -13.14 -20.65 -2.36
CA PRO A 49 -13.63 -19.31 -2.68
C PRO A 49 -15.07 -19.04 -2.21
N GLU A 50 -15.94 -20.05 -2.29
CA GLU A 50 -17.34 -19.99 -1.87
C GLU A 50 -17.46 -19.89 -0.35
N ASN A 51 -16.65 -20.68 0.38
CA ASN A 51 -16.69 -20.72 1.84
C ASN A 51 -15.91 -19.57 2.47
N PHE A 52 -14.91 -18.99 1.81
CA PHE A 52 -14.06 -17.95 2.35
C PHE A 52 -13.88 -16.82 1.34
N PRO A 53 -14.92 -16.00 1.07
CA PRO A 53 -14.84 -14.94 0.06
C PRO A 53 -13.83 -13.85 0.45
N PHE A 54 -13.40 -13.04 -0.54
CA PHE A 54 -12.49 -11.93 -0.31
C PHE A 54 -13.03 -10.96 0.75
N ALA A 55 -12.15 -10.44 1.60
CA ALA A 55 -12.43 -9.61 2.76
C ALA A 55 -13.25 -10.28 3.89
N ALA A 56 -13.50 -11.59 3.83
CA ALA A 56 -14.06 -12.32 4.96
C ALA A 56 -13.04 -12.46 6.11
N ILE A 57 -13.56 -12.48 7.34
CA ILE A 57 -12.79 -12.78 8.55
C ILE A 57 -13.44 -13.99 9.20
N LYS A 58 -12.66 -15.06 9.41
CA LYS A 58 -13.18 -16.31 10.00
C LYS A 58 -12.16 -16.97 10.93
N PRO A 59 -12.60 -17.64 11.99
CA PRO A 59 -11.72 -18.52 12.75
C PRO A 59 -11.35 -19.76 11.94
N ILE A 60 -10.11 -20.18 12.04
CA ILE A 60 -9.57 -21.44 11.53
C ILE A 60 -8.64 -22.05 12.59
N LYS A 61 -8.22 -23.30 12.39
CA LYS A 61 -7.21 -23.94 13.22
C LYS A 61 -6.00 -24.36 12.39
N ILE A 62 -4.80 -24.03 12.85
CA ILE A 62 -3.52 -24.39 12.22
C ILE A 62 -2.61 -24.95 13.32
N GLY A 63 -2.08 -26.16 13.15
CA GLY A 63 -1.20 -26.78 14.14
C GLY A 63 -1.83 -26.88 15.54
N GLY A 64 -3.15 -27.11 15.63
CA GLY A 64 -3.91 -27.15 16.88
C GLY A 64 -4.16 -25.79 17.54
N LYS A 65 -3.80 -24.67 16.89
CA LYS A 65 -3.94 -23.31 17.42
C LYS A 65 -5.12 -22.58 16.79
N ASP A 66 -5.81 -21.77 17.61
CA ASP A 66 -6.89 -20.92 17.12
C ASP A 66 -6.31 -19.68 16.41
N VAL A 67 -6.73 -19.48 15.16
CA VAL A 67 -6.26 -18.40 14.29
C VAL A 67 -7.46 -17.68 13.72
N THR A 68 -7.49 -16.35 13.81
CA THR A 68 -8.42 -15.51 13.05
C THR A 68 -7.79 -15.18 11.70
N ALA A 69 -8.32 -15.78 10.64
CA ALA A 69 -7.86 -15.53 9.29
C ALA A 69 -8.65 -14.39 8.66
N PHE A 70 -7.97 -13.40 8.09
CA PHE A 70 -8.56 -12.32 7.31
C PHE A 70 -8.08 -12.44 5.86
N ARG A 71 -9.01 -12.75 4.94
CA ARG A 71 -8.68 -12.87 3.51
C ARG A 71 -8.53 -11.48 2.89
N ILE A 72 -7.35 -10.90 3.03
CA ILE A 72 -6.99 -9.59 2.50
C ILE A 72 -5.56 -9.65 1.95
N SER A 73 -5.17 -8.64 1.17
CA SER A 73 -3.84 -8.54 0.60
C SER A 73 -3.37 -7.10 0.49
N TYR A 74 -2.12 -6.88 0.92
CA TYR A 74 -1.35 -5.66 0.64
C TYR A 74 -0.20 -5.92 -0.36
N VAL A 75 -0.09 -7.14 -0.89
CA VAL A 75 0.97 -7.53 -1.83
C VAL A 75 0.45 -7.83 -3.24
N GLY A 76 -0.85 -7.64 -3.48
CA GLY A 76 -1.48 -7.82 -4.79
C GLY A 76 -1.82 -9.26 -5.19
N GLU A 77 -1.58 -10.24 -4.33
CA GLU A 77 -1.95 -11.65 -4.56
C GLU A 77 -3.04 -12.11 -3.58
N GLN A 78 -3.74 -13.21 -3.90
CA GLN A 78 -4.62 -13.87 -2.95
C GLN A 78 -3.84 -14.37 -1.73
N GLY A 79 -4.50 -14.39 -0.58
CA GLY A 79 -3.90 -14.79 0.67
C GLY A 79 -4.66 -14.34 1.90
N TRP A 80 -4.03 -14.51 3.04
CA TRP A 80 -4.60 -14.22 4.35
C TRP A 80 -3.57 -13.52 5.26
N GLU A 81 -4.07 -12.62 6.08
CA GLU A 81 -3.45 -12.31 7.37
C GLU A 81 -3.98 -13.32 8.40
N LEU A 82 -3.06 -13.94 9.13
CA LEU A 82 -3.34 -14.95 10.14
C LEU A 82 -3.02 -14.36 11.51
N HIS A 83 -4.06 -14.02 12.26
CA HIS A 83 -3.95 -13.39 13.57
C HIS A 83 -4.13 -14.44 14.67
N MET A 84 -3.18 -14.55 15.59
CA MET A 84 -3.26 -15.48 16.74
C MET A 84 -2.65 -14.85 17.98
N ARG A 85 -2.82 -15.51 19.14
CA ARG A 85 -2.11 -15.12 20.35
C ARG A 85 -0.61 -15.19 20.13
N TYR A 86 0.14 -14.28 20.77
CA TYR A 86 1.58 -14.17 20.60
C TYR A 86 2.30 -15.50 20.86
N GLU A 87 1.94 -16.22 21.93
CA GLU A 87 2.53 -17.50 22.32
C GLU A 87 2.26 -18.65 21.32
N ASP A 88 1.22 -18.52 20.50
CA ASP A 88 0.87 -19.50 19.47
C ASP A 88 1.59 -19.21 18.13
N GLY A 89 2.28 -18.07 18.05
CA GLY A 89 3.04 -17.56 16.90
C GLY A 89 3.92 -18.60 16.21
N LEU A 90 4.81 -19.21 16.99
CA LEU A 90 5.83 -20.13 16.50
C LEU A 90 5.23 -21.42 15.95
N ALA A 91 4.19 -21.96 16.59
CA ALA A 91 3.53 -23.19 16.14
C ALA A 91 2.88 -23.02 14.75
N VAL A 92 2.23 -21.87 14.51
CA VAL A 92 1.65 -21.57 13.19
C VAL A 92 2.76 -21.29 12.16
N TRP A 93 3.82 -20.56 12.53
CA TRP A 93 4.97 -20.34 11.66
C TRP A 93 5.62 -21.65 11.20
N ASP A 94 5.89 -22.57 12.12
CA ASP A 94 6.51 -23.87 11.82
C ASP A 94 5.61 -24.73 10.95
N ALA A 95 4.29 -24.74 11.21
CA ALA A 95 3.32 -25.41 10.36
C ALA A 95 3.38 -24.88 8.92
N LEU A 96 3.37 -23.56 8.73
CA LEU A 96 3.50 -22.95 7.40
C LEU A 96 4.85 -23.29 6.76
N ARG A 97 5.98 -23.12 7.48
CA ARG A 97 7.32 -23.40 6.95
C ARG A 97 7.51 -24.85 6.53
N SER A 98 6.86 -25.80 7.20
CA SER A 98 6.89 -27.23 6.82
C SER A 98 6.38 -27.50 5.40
N THR A 99 5.57 -26.60 4.85
CA THR A 99 5.05 -26.72 3.47
C THR A 99 6.01 -26.24 2.39
N GLY A 100 7.17 -25.68 2.76
CA GLY A 100 8.18 -25.18 1.84
C GLY A 100 7.97 -23.72 1.39
N VAL A 101 7.05 -22.97 2.01
CA VAL A 101 6.86 -21.54 1.70
C VAL A 101 8.13 -20.73 1.94
N MET A 102 8.38 -19.78 1.04
CA MET A 102 9.48 -18.82 1.15
C MET A 102 9.11 -17.70 2.12
N PRO A 103 9.90 -17.46 3.19
CA PRO A 103 9.71 -16.29 4.03
C PRO A 103 10.20 -15.03 3.30
N PHE A 104 9.50 -13.92 3.48
CA PHE A 104 9.94 -12.61 3.00
C PHE A 104 9.66 -11.54 4.04
N GLY A 105 10.43 -10.45 3.96
CA GLY A 105 10.38 -9.38 4.93
C GLY A 105 9.62 -8.14 4.45
N VAL A 106 9.82 -7.06 5.20
CA VAL A 106 9.18 -5.77 4.98
C VAL A 106 9.43 -5.19 3.59
N GLU A 107 10.59 -5.40 2.99
CA GLU A 107 10.91 -4.84 1.67
C GLU A 107 9.99 -5.42 0.58
N THR A 108 9.68 -6.71 0.64
CA THR A 108 8.73 -7.33 -0.28
C THR A 108 7.29 -6.92 0.04
N TYR A 109 6.91 -6.92 1.32
CA TYR A 109 5.53 -6.66 1.74
C TYR A 109 5.12 -5.18 1.62
N ALA A 110 5.89 -4.27 2.20
CA ALA A 110 5.55 -2.87 2.40
C ALA A 110 6.18 -1.91 1.37
N ASN A 111 7.09 -2.37 0.52
CA ASN A 111 7.70 -1.56 -0.54
C ASN A 111 7.39 -2.14 -1.93
N THR A 112 8.10 -3.17 -2.37
CA THR A 112 8.05 -3.60 -3.79
C THR A 112 6.65 -4.02 -4.25
N ARG A 113 6.02 -4.99 -3.59
CA ARG A 113 4.74 -5.56 -4.03
C ARG A 113 3.58 -4.59 -3.95
N ARG A 114 3.53 -3.79 -2.89
CA ARG A 114 2.47 -2.80 -2.71
C ARG A 114 2.59 -1.67 -3.74
N MET A 115 3.81 -1.29 -4.12
CA MET A 115 4.04 -0.28 -5.16
C MET A 115 3.70 -0.76 -6.57
N GLU A 116 3.94 -2.04 -6.90
CA GLU A 116 3.45 -2.64 -8.16
C GLU A 116 1.92 -2.53 -8.28
N LYS A 117 1.23 -2.53 -7.14
CA LYS A 117 -0.23 -2.34 -7.04
C LYS A 117 -0.65 -0.88 -6.83
N SER A 118 0.30 0.06 -6.82
CA SER A 118 0.09 1.48 -6.45
C SER A 118 -0.59 1.67 -5.08
N LEU A 119 -0.43 0.73 -4.15
CA LEU A 119 -1.00 0.84 -2.80
C LEU A 119 -0.23 1.88 -1.98
N ARG A 120 -0.97 2.57 -1.11
CA ARG A 120 -0.51 3.75 -0.37
C ARG A 120 -0.12 3.34 1.03
N LEU A 121 0.98 3.87 1.52
CA LEU A 121 1.48 3.56 2.84
C LEU A 121 1.28 4.77 3.77
N GLN A 122 0.64 4.51 4.92
CA GLN A 122 0.51 5.51 5.98
C GLN A 122 1.91 5.96 6.44
N ASN A 123 2.11 7.26 6.62
CA ASN A 123 3.38 7.89 7.01
C ASN A 123 4.51 7.81 5.97
N ALA A 124 4.25 7.32 4.75
CA ALA A 124 5.16 7.49 3.61
C ALA A 124 4.44 8.28 2.50
N ASP A 125 3.32 7.75 2.01
CA ASP A 125 2.53 8.36 0.93
C ASP A 125 1.34 9.18 1.47
N LEU A 126 0.81 8.81 2.63
CA LEU A 126 -0.31 9.52 3.27
C LEU A 126 0.23 10.51 4.30
N LEU A 127 0.74 11.63 3.81
CA LEU A 127 1.28 12.73 4.61
C LEU A 127 0.18 13.71 5.01
N THR A 128 0.42 14.51 6.06
CA THR A 128 -0.61 15.40 6.61
C THR A 128 -0.89 16.63 5.76
N GLU A 129 -0.01 16.97 4.81
CA GLU A 129 -0.22 18.09 3.89
C GLU A 129 -1.15 17.76 2.74
N TYR A 130 -1.47 16.48 2.52
CA TYR A 130 -2.32 16.01 1.41
C TYR A 130 -3.65 15.46 1.92
N ASN A 131 -4.69 15.60 1.11
CA ASN A 131 -6.01 15.11 1.42
C ASN A 131 -6.35 13.79 0.69
N LEU A 132 -7.43 13.12 1.10
CA LEU A 132 -7.81 11.80 0.55
C LEU A 132 -8.15 11.80 -0.94
N LEU A 133 -8.52 12.94 -1.54
CA LEU A 133 -8.74 13.04 -2.98
C LEU A 133 -7.40 13.08 -3.72
N GLU A 134 -6.41 13.79 -3.18
CA GLU A 134 -5.04 13.86 -3.72
C GLU A 134 -4.33 12.51 -3.65
N ALA A 135 -4.61 11.71 -2.62
CA ALA A 135 -4.10 10.35 -2.49
C ALA A 135 -4.92 9.32 -3.30
N ASP A 136 -5.97 9.74 -4.00
CA ASP A 136 -6.97 8.88 -4.65
C ASP A 136 -7.45 7.71 -3.77
N LEU A 137 -7.87 8.05 -2.56
CA LEU A 137 -8.46 7.15 -1.56
C LEU A 137 -9.87 7.59 -1.13
N ALA A 138 -10.36 8.70 -1.66
CA ALA A 138 -11.69 9.22 -1.36
C ALA A 138 -12.78 8.21 -1.77
N ARG A 139 -13.79 8.04 -0.92
CA ARG A 139 -14.95 7.21 -1.26
C ARG A 139 -15.89 7.99 -2.19
N PRO A 140 -16.62 7.32 -3.11
CA PRO A 140 -17.58 7.99 -3.99
C PRO A 140 -18.67 8.76 -3.24
N LYS A 141 -19.07 8.25 -2.08
CA LYS A 141 -20.07 8.84 -1.19
C LYS A 141 -19.41 9.37 0.08
N VAL A 142 -19.79 10.58 0.46
CA VAL A 142 -19.47 11.13 1.79
C VAL A 142 -20.49 10.59 2.78
N LYS A 143 -20.04 10.19 3.97
CA LYS A 143 -20.95 9.71 5.02
C LYS A 143 -21.83 10.84 5.53
N GLU A 144 -23.11 10.53 5.79
CA GLU A 144 -24.07 11.49 6.34
C GLU A 144 -23.73 11.90 7.78
N ASN A 145 -23.12 11.02 8.57
CA ASN A 145 -22.69 11.34 9.94
C ASN A 145 -21.65 12.47 9.95
N ASP A 146 -21.63 13.24 11.05
CA ASP A 146 -20.59 14.22 11.30
C ASP A 146 -19.31 13.54 11.81
N PHE A 147 -18.31 13.45 10.94
CA PHE A 147 -17.01 12.85 11.24
C PHE A 147 -15.92 13.92 11.27
N CYS A 148 -14.84 13.65 12.02
CA CYS A 148 -13.70 14.55 12.12
C CYS A 148 -13.15 14.90 10.73
N GLY A 149 -13.11 16.19 10.40
CA GLY A 149 -12.65 16.69 9.11
C GLY A 149 -13.70 16.72 7.99
N LYS A 150 -14.98 16.40 8.26
CA LYS A 150 -16.04 16.38 7.23
C LYS A 150 -16.19 17.70 6.48
N ALA A 151 -16.26 18.83 7.20
CA ALA A 151 -16.42 20.16 6.58
C ALA A 151 -15.29 20.43 5.57
N LYS A 152 -14.04 20.22 5.99
CA LYS A 152 -12.87 20.39 5.11
C LYS A 152 -12.86 19.41 3.94
N HIS A 153 -13.27 18.16 4.17
CA HIS A 153 -13.39 17.17 3.09
C HIS A 153 -14.43 17.59 2.04
N LEU A 154 -15.54 18.21 2.44
CA LEU A 154 -16.53 18.76 1.51
C LEU A 154 -15.97 19.94 0.70
N GLU A 155 -15.21 20.84 1.33
CA GLU A 155 -14.48 21.91 0.61
C GLU A 155 -13.53 21.33 -0.43
N TYR A 156 -12.76 20.29 -0.09
CA TYR A 156 -11.87 19.64 -1.05
C TYR A 156 -12.63 19.02 -2.22
N ARG A 157 -13.76 18.36 -1.97
CA ARG A 157 -14.60 17.78 -3.04
C ARG A 157 -15.25 18.81 -3.95
N ALA A 158 -15.44 20.04 -3.47
CA ALA A 158 -16.05 21.12 -4.24
C ALA A 158 -15.07 21.82 -5.20
N ARG A 159 -13.77 21.54 -5.10
CA ARG A 159 -12.78 22.09 -6.03
C ARG A 159 -12.97 21.52 -7.44
N GLU A 160 -12.72 22.33 -8.46
CA GLU A 160 -12.72 21.89 -9.86
C GLU A 160 -11.69 20.77 -10.11
N HIS A 161 -10.49 20.94 -9.57
CA HIS A 161 -9.46 19.92 -9.48
C HIS A 161 -8.75 20.00 -8.13
N GLN A 162 -8.04 18.93 -7.75
CA GLN A 162 -7.14 19.02 -6.60
C GLN A 162 -5.82 19.73 -6.99
N PRO A 163 -5.10 20.34 -6.04
CA PRO A 163 -3.80 20.94 -6.29
C PRO A 163 -2.76 19.92 -6.81
N ALA A 164 -2.78 18.72 -6.24
CA ALA A 164 -1.89 17.63 -6.61
C ALA A 164 -2.61 16.28 -6.65
N MET A 165 -1.98 15.29 -7.28
CA MET A 165 -2.41 13.90 -7.25
C MET A 165 -1.21 12.99 -7.04
N LEU A 166 -1.35 11.99 -6.18
CA LEU A 166 -0.36 10.94 -6.01
C LEU A 166 -0.36 10.05 -7.26
N CYS A 167 0.74 10.09 -8.00
CA CYS A 167 0.95 9.35 -9.23
C CYS A 167 1.98 8.23 -9.02
N THR A 168 1.89 7.21 -9.86
CA THR A 168 2.92 6.17 -10.00
C THR A 168 3.84 6.55 -11.15
N LEU A 169 5.13 6.64 -10.86
CA LEU A 169 6.20 6.90 -11.81
C LEU A 169 7.01 5.63 -12.04
N VAL A 170 7.58 5.48 -13.23
CA VAL A 170 8.59 4.45 -13.53
C VAL A 170 9.84 5.10 -14.08
N MET A 171 11.02 4.67 -13.62
CA MET A 171 12.27 5.07 -14.26
C MET A 171 12.37 4.37 -15.61
N THR A 172 12.57 5.15 -16.67
CA THR A 172 12.72 4.60 -18.03
C THR A 172 14.15 4.14 -18.27
N GLU A 173 15.11 4.79 -17.61
CA GLU A 173 16.54 4.46 -17.60
C GLU A 173 17.07 4.61 -16.17
N ASN A 174 17.94 3.69 -15.75
CA ASN A 174 18.48 3.67 -14.39
C ASN A 174 20.00 3.49 -14.35
N THR A 175 20.69 3.64 -15.47
CA THR A 175 22.15 3.55 -15.52
C THR A 175 22.74 4.95 -15.34
N ASP A 176 23.71 5.09 -14.45
CA ASP A 176 24.40 6.36 -14.24
C ASP A 176 25.45 6.66 -15.32
N SER A 177 26.08 7.83 -15.20
CA SER A 177 27.13 8.29 -16.11
C SER A 177 28.35 7.35 -16.21
N GLU A 178 28.59 6.51 -15.21
CA GLU A 178 29.68 5.53 -15.14
C GLU A 178 29.26 4.12 -15.62
N GLY A 179 28.03 3.95 -16.10
CA GLY A 179 27.53 2.67 -16.60
C GLY A 179 26.99 1.73 -15.50
N VAL A 180 26.78 2.22 -14.27
CA VAL A 180 26.29 1.44 -13.14
C VAL A 180 24.77 1.53 -13.04
N ALA A 181 24.10 0.38 -13.02
CA ALA A 181 22.67 0.31 -12.74
C ALA A 181 22.36 0.76 -11.31
N ARG A 182 21.49 1.76 -11.17
CA ARG A 182 21.04 2.33 -9.90
C ARG A 182 19.66 1.81 -9.54
N TYR A 183 19.47 1.57 -8.24
CA TYR A 183 18.19 1.19 -7.65
C TYR A 183 17.87 2.18 -6.54
N PRO A 184 17.31 3.35 -6.90
CA PRO A 184 17.14 4.43 -5.93
C PRO A 184 16.22 4.04 -4.78
N VAL A 185 16.51 4.62 -3.62
CA VAL A 185 15.69 4.54 -2.40
C VAL A 185 15.57 5.93 -1.79
N GLY A 186 14.55 6.14 -0.96
CA GLY A 186 14.35 7.41 -0.27
C GLY A 186 13.59 8.43 -1.11
N THR A 187 13.92 9.70 -0.89
CA THR A 187 13.17 10.85 -1.42
C THR A 187 13.99 11.60 -2.46
N MET A 188 13.43 11.76 -3.65
CA MET A 188 14.04 12.45 -4.78
C MET A 188 13.11 13.57 -5.24
N PRO A 189 13.60 14.78 -5.56
CA PRO A 189 12.78 15.80 -6.18
C PRO A 189 12.26 15.31 -7.53
N VAL A 190 11.01 15.62 -7.86
CA VAL A 190 10.47 15.39 -9.20
C VAL A 190 10.52 16.70 -9.96
N MET A 191 11.15 16.68 -11.13
CA MET A 191 11.56 17.88 -11.86
C MET A 191 10.97 17.93 -13.27
N ASP A 192 10.75 19.14 -13.75
CA ASP A 192 10.40 19.40 -15.15
C ASP A 192 11.65 19.25 -16.03
N PRO A 193 11.63 18.36 -17.05
CA PRO A 193 12.80 18.14 -17.90
C PRO A 193 13.16 19.36 -18.77
N ALA A 194 12.22 20.28 -19.01
CA ALA A 194 12.46 21.46 -19.83
C ALA A 194 13.15 22.59 -19.05
N THR A 195 12.87 22.73 -17.75
CA THR A 195 13.43 23.80 -16.91
C THR A 195 14.52 23.31 -15.95
N GLY A 196 14.53 22.02 -15.61
CA GLY A 196 15.38 21.44 -14.57
C GLY A 196 14.91 21.80 -13.15
N GLU A 197 13.77 22.47 -12.99
CA GLU A 197 13.26 22.88 -11.69
C GLU A 197 12.37 21.81 -11.07
N THR A 198 12.40 21.70 -9.74
CA THR A 198 11.45 20.86 -8.98
C THR A 198 10.03 21.36 -9.18
N LEU A 199 9.10 20.46 -9.48
CA LEU A 199 7.69 20.82 -9.64
C LEU A 199 7.12 21.35 -8.33
N VAL A 200 6.25 22.35 -8.43
CA VAL A 200 5.56 22.96 -7.29
C VAL A 200 4.08 23.07 -7.63
N ASP A 201 3.20 22.63 -6.72
CA ASP A 201 1.77 22.78 -6.92
C ASP A 201 1.26 24.18 -6.55
N GLU A 202 -0.02 24.45 -6.83
CA GLU A 202 -0.66 25.75 -6.55
C GLU A 202 -0.69 26.16 -5.07
N LEU A 203 -0.42 25.22 -4.14
CA LEU A 203 -0.31 25.49 -2.71
C LEU A 203 1.16 25.69 -2.27
N GLY A 204 2.10 25.69 -3.21
CA GLY A 204 3.53 25.87 -2.94
C GLY A 204 4.23 24.60 -2.44
N ARG A 205 3.60 23.41 -2.54
CA ARG A 205 4.24 22.15 -2.11
C ARG A 205 5.12 21.62 -3.25
N ARG A 206 6.36 21.25 -2.90
CA ARG A 206 7.32 20.66 -3.85
C ARG A 206 6.99 19.20 -4.09
N SER A 207 7.07 18.76 -5.34
CA SER A 207 6.96 17.36 -5.69
C SER A 207 8.24 16.59 -5.39
N PHE A 208 8.06 15.47 -4.70
CA PHE A 208 9.14 14.53 -4.41
C PHE A 208 8.58 13.11 -4.38
N THR A 209 9.46 12.12 -4.51
CA THR A 209 9.09 10.71 -4.37
C THR A 209 8.81 10.39 -2.90
N THR A 210 7.59 9.98 -2.59
CA THR A 210 7.18 9.54 -1.26
C THR A 210 7.61 8.11 -0.98
N SER A 211 7.70 7.30 -2.02
CA SER A 211 8.15 5.91 -1.98
C SER A 211 8.91 5.57 -3.25
N VAL A 212 9.96 4.75 -3.16
CA VAL A 212 10.74 4.25 -4.30
C VAL A 212 11.16 2.81 -4.03
N ALA A 213 10.92 1.91 -5.00
CA ALA A 213 11.35 0.52 -4.91
C ALA A 213 11.48 -0.10 -6.30
N TYR A 214 12.29 -1.15 -6.43
CA TYR A 214 12.30 -1.96 -7.64
C TYR A 214 11.16 -2.99 -7.61
N GLY A 215 10.31 -2.96 -8.63
CA GLY A 215 9.25 -3.95 -8.83
C GLY A 215 9.74 -5.11 -9.69
N PRO A 216 10.14 -6.26 -9.10
CA PRO A 216 10.71 -7.37 -9.86
C PRO A 216 9.72 -8.02 -10.83
N THR A 217 8.41 -7.91 -10.59
CA THR A 217 7.38 -8.49 -11.46
C THR A 217 7.23 -7.71 -12.76
N ILE A 218 7.39 -6.39 -12.68
CA ILE A 218 7.27 -5.49 -13.84
C ILE A 218 8.64 -5.11 -14.43
N GLY A 219 9.74 -5.40 -13.72
CA GLY A 219 11.11 -5.12 -14.15
C GLY A 219 11.46 -3.63 -14.21
N LYS A 220 10.93 -2.83 -13.27
CA LYS A 220 11.09 -1.36 -13.27
C LYS A 220 11.31 -0.82 -11.86
N ASN A 221 12.10 0.25 -11.75
CA ASN A 221 12.09 1.11 -10.56
C ASN A 221 10.81 1.94 -10.56
N ILE A 222 10.01 1.77 -9.52
CA ILE A 222 8.73 2.44 -9.31
C ILE A 222 8.94 3.53 -8.28
N ALA A 223 8.34 4.70 -8.49
CA ALA A 223 8.20 5.71 -7.46
C ALA A 223 6.72 6.12 -7.31
N LEU A 224 6.31 6.50 -6.11
CA LEU A 224 5.09 7.26 -5.90
C LEU A 224 5.47 8.72 -5.64
N ALA A 225 4.74 9.67 -6.23
CA ALA A 225 4.98 11.09 -6.02
C ALA A 225 3.70 11.91 -6.21
N TYR A 226 3.49 12.92 -5.37
CA TYR A 226 2.45 13.91 -5.61
C TYR A 226 2.92 14.87 -6.72
N LEU A 227 2.19 14.89 -7.83
CA LEU A 227 2.43 15.81 -8.94
C LEU A 227 1.38 16.91 -8.93
N PRO A 228 1.72 18.15 -9.36
CA PRO A 228 0.71 19.17 -9.59
C PRO A 228 -0.28 18.69 -10.64
N TRP A 229 -1.55 19.07 -10.52
CA TRP A 229 -2.63 18.62 -11.42
C TRP A 229 -2.29 18.69 -12.92
N ALA A 230 -1.65 19.79 -13.35
CA ALA A 230 -1.25 19.99 -14.74
C ALA A 230 -0.21 18.98 -15.27
N TYR A 231 0.45 18.24 -14.37
CA TYR A 231 1.44 17.20 -14.67
C TYR A 231 0.89 15.78 -14.53
N CYS A 232 -0.37 15.62 -14.10
CA CYS A 232 -1.02 14.33 -13.91
C CYS A 232 -1.54 13.75 -15.22
N GLN A 233 -0.64 13.31 -16.10
CA GLN A 233 -0.97 12.70 -17.38
C GLN A 233 -0.12 11.45 -17.60
N GLU A 234 -0.76 10.30 -17.85
CA GLU A 234 -0.05 9.07 -18.21
C GLU A 234 0.82 9.29 -19.47
N GLY A 235 2.03 8.72 -19.46
CA GLY A 235 3.02 8.92 -20.51
C GLY A 235 3.84 10.20 -20.39
N ARG A 236 3.51 11.12 -19.47
CA ARG A 236 4.29 12.34 -19.26
C ARG A 236 5.71 12.01 -18.80
N LYS A 237 6.69 12.60 -19.47
CA LYS A 237 8.11 12.51 -19.12
C LYS A 237 8.46 13.54 -18.06
N LEU A 238 9.19 13.09 -17.05
CA LEU A 238 9.69 13.87 -15.93
C LEU A 238 11.12 13.45 -15.62
N GLN A 239 11.77 14.11 -14.68
CA GLN A 239 13.06 13.70 -14.15
C GLN A 239 13.00 13.56 -12.63
N VAL A 240 13.88 12.73 -12.09
CA VAL A 240 14.21 12.71 -10.66
C VAL A 240 15.72 12.86 -10.49
N GLU A 241 16.14 13.44 -9.37
CA GLU A 241 17.57 13.54 -9.04
C GLU A 241 17.96 12.49 -8.00
N TYR A 242 19.01 11.72 -8.27
CA TYR A 242 19.59 10.76 -7.34
C TYR A 242 21.11 10.87 -7.35
N PHE A 243 21.70 11.12 -6.18
CA PHE A 243 23.15 11.35 -6.03
C PHE A 243 23.75 12.38 -7.00
N GLY A 244 23.02 13.47 -7.27
CA GLY A 244 23.48 14.56 -8.14
C GLY A 244 23.38 14.27 -9.64
N GLU A 245 22.79 13.13 -10.03
CA GLU A 245 22.48 12.81 -11.42
C GLU A 245 20.97 12.79 -11.66
N THR A 246 20.56 13.21 -12.85
CA THR A 246 19.16 13.22 -13.28
C THR A 246 18.80 11.94 -14.02
N TYR A 247 17.72 11.28 -13.60
CA TYR A 247 17.22 10.08 -14.25
C TYR A 247 15.83 10.34 -14.86
N PRO A 248 15.57 9.89 -16.10
CA PRO A 248 14.28 10.06 -16.73
C PRO A 248 13.25 9.12 -16.10
N VAL A 249 12.09 9.68 -15.79
CA VAL A 249 10.92 8.93 -15.32
C VAL A 249 9.70 9.25 -16.17
N GLU A 250 8.72 8.37 -16.14
CA GLU A 250 7.44 8.54 -16.81
C GLU A 250 6.30 8.33 -15.82
N VAL A 251 5.25 9.14 -15.94
CA VAL A 251 3.98 8.91 -15.24
C VAL A 251 3.31 7.66 -15.81
N ALA A 252 3.43 6.54 -15.11
CA ALA A 252 2.84 5.26 -15.52
C ALA A 252 1.39 5.09 -15.04
N GLY A 253 0.98 5.84 -14.01
CA GLY A 253 -0.40 5.83 -13.52
C GLY A 253 -0.74 7.11 -12.77
N VAL A 254 -1.94 7.62 -12.99
CA VAL A 254 -2.50 8.75 -12.22
C VAL A 254 -3.44 8.19 -11.15
N GLY A 255 -3.29 8.65 -9.91
CA GLY A 255 -4.10 8.15 -8.80
C GLY A 255 -3.80 6.68 -8.49
N TYR A 256 -4.83 5.91 -8.13
CA TYR A 256 -4.74 4.54 -7.62
C TYR A 256 -4.74 3.50 -8.73
N LYS A 257 -3.97 3.75 -9.78
CA LYS A 257 -3.88 2.84 -10.91
C LYS A 257 -2.72 1.85 -10.71
N PRO A 258 -2.99 0.54 -10.52
CA PRO A 258 -1.94 -0.46 -10.40
C PRO A 258 -1.15 -0.60 -11.70
N LEU A 259 0.16 -0.88 -11.62
CA LEU A 259 0.95 -1.32 -12.77
C LEU A 259 0.80 -2.83 -13.00
N TYR A 260 0.61 -3.57 -11.92
CA TYR A 260 0.40 -5.01 -11.91
C TYR A 260 -1.05 -5.35 -11.57
N ASP A 261 -1.67 -6.22 -12.37
CA ASP A 261 -3.07 -6.64 -12.18
C ASP A 261 -4.02 -5.42 -12.07
N PRO A 262 -4.12 -4.60 -13.14
CA PRO A 262 -4.86 -3.33 -13.12
C PRO A 262 -6.35 -3.50 -12.79
N GLU A 263 -6.95 -4.65 -13.11
CA GLU A 263 -8.32 -5.00 -12.76
C GLU A 263 -8.49 -5.49 -11.31
N ASN A 264 -7.38 -5.64 -10.57
CA ASN A 264 -7.32 -6.06 -9.18
C ASN A 264 -8.03 -7.41 -8.90
N LEU A 265 -7.84 -8.38 -9.79
CA LEU A 265 -8.49 -9.69 -9.75
C LEU A 265 -7.72 -10.69 -8.89
N LYS A 266 -6.39 -10.60 -8.87
CA LYS A 266 -5.54 -11.58 -8.17
C LYS A 266 -5.80 -11.70 -6.68
N PRO A 267 -6.01 -10.62 -5.89
CA PRO A 267 -6.38 -10.74 -4.48
C PRO A 267 -7.67 -11.54 -4.22
N ARG A 268 -8.55 -11.62 -5.22
CA ARG A 268 -9.86 -12.27 -5.15
C ARG A 268 -9.87 -13.70 -5.71
N SER A 269 -8.79 -14.11 -6.37
CA SER A 269 -8.60 -15.47 -6.91
C SER A 269 -8.48 -16.53 -5.82
#